data_AF-A0AA42YLE8-F1
#
_entry.id   AF-A0AA42YLE8-F1
#
_cell.length_a   1.000
_cell.length_b   1.000
_cell.length_c   1.000
_cell.angle_alpha   90.00
_cell.angle_beta   90.00
_cell.angle_gamma   90.00
#
_symmetry.space_group_name_H-M   'P 1'
#
loop_
_entity.id
_entity.type
_entity.pdbx_description
1 polymer ?
#
loop_
_entity_poly.entity_id
_entity_poly.type
_entity_poly.pdbx_seq_one_letter_code
_entity_poly.pdbx_strand_id
1 'polypeptide(L)'
;MRRIATALALCLLAAIAGAEGPATHLAFPRLNGTFRDLAGEIAPVAAGGLTIELSSPANTLTIRDHALELEPLGGGVHRFRATVDLLGKADLVAVFAAAVPGRIEDQVLLPIQHLEIEGELEIERVAEGYDVTTRRLPDHVEIAMQSRLANQLLSLCDLASLFTGGECGGLTAAFDHARLPLPQPGETYRIDGAQLTPEERDLIDRYLATAAPAGAF
;
A
#
# COMPACT_ATOMS: atom_id res chain seq x y z
N MET A 1 42.27 -41.81 -31.58
CA MET A 1 40.94 -41.80 -30.92
C MET A 1 41.00 -41.18 -29.51
N ARG A 2 41.40 -39.91 -29.38
CA ARG A 2 41.56 -39.28 -28.04
C ARG A 2 41.58 -37.74 -28.10
N ARG A 3 40.68 -37.10 -28.87
CA ARG A 3 40.59 -35.63 -29.00
C ARG A 3 39.17 -35.10 -29.30
N ILE A 4 38.11 -35.78 -28.84
CA ILE A 4 36.71 -35.37 -29.13
C ILE A 4 35.90 -35.08 -27.83
N ALA A 5 36.45 -35.34 -26.64
CA ALA A 5 35.70 -35.20 -25.39
C ALA A 5 35.77 -33.80 -24.72
N THR A 6 36.60 -32.87 -25.22
CA THR A 6 36.91 -31.61 -24.51
C THR A 6 36.10 -30.39 -25.00
N ALA A 7 35.27 -30.55 -26.05
CA ALA A 7 34.53 -29.43 -26.64
C ALA A 7 33.06 -29.33 -26.18
N LEU A 8 32.53 -30.32 -25.45
CA LEU A 8 31.08 -30.43 -25.22
C LEU A 8 30.61 -30.19 -23.77
N ALA A 9 31.50 -29.92 -22.82
CA ALA A 9 31.11 -29.70 -21.41
C ALA A 9 31.39 -28.28 -20.89
N LEU A 10 31.96 -27.40 -21.72
CA LEU A 10 32.22 -26.00 -21.36
C LEU A 10 31.04 -25.06 -21.65
N CYS A 11 29.92 -25.57 -22.17
CA CYS A 11 28.72 -24.78 -22.50
C CYS A 11 27.55 -24.92 -21.51
N LEU A 12 27.68 -25.70 -20.43
CA LEU A 12 26.55 -25.95 -19.50
C LEU A 12 26.65 -25.27 -18.12
N LEU A 13 27.64 -24.40 -17.91
CA LEU A 13 27.67 -23.49 -16.75
C LEU A 13 27.70 -22.03 -17.22
N ALA A 14 26.75 -21.65 -18.08
CA ALA A 14 26.19 -20.31 -17.95
C ALA A 14 25.33 -20.35 -16.69
N ALA A 15 26.00 -20.23 -15.55
CA ALA A 15 25.37 -20.04 -14.26
C ALA A 15 24.34 -18.94 -14.43
N ILE A 16 23.14 -19.25 -13.99
CA ILE A 16 21.97 -18.41 -13.90
C ILE A 16 22.33 -17.35 -12.85
N ALA A 17 23.18 -16.41 -13.22
CA ALA A 17 23.33 -15.17 -12.50
C ALA A 17 22.10 -14.36 -12.89
N GLY A 18 20.99 -14.59 -12.18
CA GLY A 18 19.99 -13.53 -12.03
C GLY A 18 20.78 -12.32 -11.53
N ALA A 19 20.95 -11.34 -12.40
CA ALA A 19 21.79 -10.19 -12.11
C ALA A 19 21.10 -9.39 -11.00
N GLU A 20 21.47 -9.67 -9.76
CA GLU A 20 21.27 -8.75 -8.64
C GLU A 20 22.03 -7.47 -9.01
N GLY A 21 21.27 -6.40 -9.24
CA GLY A 21 21.77 -5.10 -9.68
C GLY A 21 21.76 -4.09 -8.54
N PRO A 22 22.45 -2.96 -8.69
CA PRO A 22 22.42 -1.92 -7.68
C PRO A 22 21.00 -1.37 -7.49
N ALA A 23 20.65 -1.07 -6.24
CA ALA A 23 19.42 -0.34 -5.94
C ALA A 23 19.41 1.00 -6.67
N THR A 24 18.29 1.31 -7.30
CA THR A 24 18.05 2.55 -8.05
C THR A 24 16.98 3.36 -7.33
N HIS A 25 17.31 4.61 -7.01
CA HIS A 25 16.34 5.54 -6.43
C HIS A 25 15.51 6.18 -7.55
N LEU A 26 14.19 6.05 -7.43
CA LEU A 26 13.20 6.66 -8.29
C LEU A 26 12.42 7.71 -7.48
N ALA A 27 12.21 8.87 -8.09
CA ALA A 27 11.43 9.96 -7.52
C ALA A 27 10.35 10.39 -8.51
N PHE A 28 9.12 10.54 -8.01
CA PHE A 28 7.94 10.89 -8.80
C PHE A 28 7.30 12.15 -8.21
N PRO A 29 7.84 13.36 -8.49
CA PRO A 29 7.42 14.59 -7.81
C PRO A 29 5.91 14.86 -7.81
N ARG A 30 5.17 14.31 -8.78
CA ARG A 30 3.70 14.40 -8.85
C ARG A 30 2.97 13.73 -7.67
N LEU A 31 3.60 12.75 -7.01
CA LEU A 31 3.03 12.10 -5.83
C LEU A 31 3.05 13.02 -4.62
N ASN A 32 3.92 14.04 -4.60
CA ASN A 32 3.90 15.05 -3.56
C ASN A 32 2.74 16.02 -3.83
N GLY A 33 1.87 16.19 -2.85
CA GLY A 33 0.67 16.99 -3.04
C GLY A 33 -0.42 16.70 -2.04
N THR A 34 -1.56 17.37 -2.24
CA THR A 34 -2.76 17.17 -1.43
C THR A 34 -3.83 16.50 -2.29
N PHE A 35 -4.25 15.34 -1.86
CA PHE A 35 -5.29 14.52 -2.44
C PHE A 35 -6.56 14.68 -1.61
N ARG A 36 -7.71 14.76 -2.28
CA ARG A 36 -9.02 14.95 -1.66
C ARG A 36 -9.95 13.86 -2.15
N ASP A 37 -10.95 13.55 -1.35
CA ASP A 37 -12.04 12.66 -1.73
C ASP A 37 -11.54 11.29 -2.19
N LEU A 38 -10.51 10.77 -1.53
CA LEU A 38 -9.93 9.43 -1.70
C LEU A 38 -10.89 8.31 -1.28
N ALA A 39 -12.19 8.60 -1.18
CA ALA A 39 -13.18 7.79 -0.48
C ALA A 39 -13.20 6.33 -0.95
N GLY A 40 -13.15 5.43 0.03
CA GLY A 40 -13.75 4.11 -0.04
C GLY A 40 -14.85 4.02 1.01
N GLU A 41 -15.92 3.30 0.72
CA GLU A 41 -16.87 2.88 1.76
C GLU A 41 -16.08 2.18 2.88
N ILE A 42 -16.19 2.69 4.11
CA ILE A 42 -15.59 2.03 5.27
C ILE A 42 -16.53 0.88 5.62
N ALA A 43 -16.01 -0.35 5.64
CA ALA A 43 -16.80 -1.51 6.01
C ALA A 43 -17.45 -1.29 7.40
N PRO A 44 -18.72 -1.68 7.61
CA PRO A 44 -19.38 -1.51 8.89
C PRO A 44 -18.61 -2.19 10.02
N VAL A 45 -18.49 -1.52 11.15
CA VAL A 45 -17.87 -2.08 12.36
C VAL A 45 -18.98 -2.61 13.25
N ALA A 46 -19.06 -3.94 13.37
CA ALA A 46 -19.97 -4.60 14.31
C ALA A 46 -19.25 -4.87 15.64
N ALA A 47 -19.82 -4.41 16.75
CA ALA A 47 -19.31 -4.66 18.09
C ALA A 47 -20.45 -5.11 19.02
N GLY A 48 -20.54 -6.42 19.26
CA GLY A 48 -21.65 -7.01 20.01
C GLY A 48 -23.00 -6.82 19.32
N GLY A 49 -24.03 -6.40 20.06
CA GLY A 49 -25.37 -6.08 19.53
C GLY A 49 -25.51 -4.68 18.92
N LEU A 50 -24.41 -3.92 18.84
CA LEU A 50 -24.36 -2.59 18.27
C LEU A 50 -23.70 -2.65 16.88
N THR A 51 -24.46 -2.30 15.85
CA THR A 51 -23.91 -2.08 14.50
C THR A 51 -23.60 -0.60 14.33
N ILE A 52 -22.34 -0.28 14.04
CA ILE A 52 -21.88 1.07 13.75
C ILE A 52 -21.49 1.13 12.26
N GLU A 53 -22.22 1.91 11.50
CA GLU A 53 -21.87 2.25 10.13
C GLU A 53 -20.99 3.50 10.15
N LEU A 54 -19.76 3.37 9.68
CA LEU A 54 -18.80 4.46 9.57
C LEU A 54 -18.75 4.94 8.12
N SER A 55 -18.77 6.26 7.94
CA SER A 55 -18.57 6.86 6.63
C SER A 55 -17.67 8.08 6.74
N SER A 56 -16.88 8.34 5.69
CA SER A 56 -15.97 9.50 5.61
C SER A 56 -16.38 10.39 4.44
N PRO A 57 -17.39 11.27 4.58
CA PRO A 57 -17.90 12.09 3.47
C PRO A 57 -16.86 13.04 2.87
N ALA A 58 -15.86 13.44 3.64
CA ALA A 58 -14.77 14.27 3.17
C ALA A 58 -13.46 13.79 3.79
N ASN A 59 -12.43 13.62 2.97
CA ASN A 59 -11.09 13.32 3.44
C ASN A 59 -10.04 14.08 2.64
N THR A 60 -8.89 14.28 3.26
CA THR A 60 -7.75 14.94 2.66
C THR A 60 -6.48 14.28 3.16
N LEU A 61 -5.64 13.84 2.23
CA LEU A 61 -4.32 13.27 2.50
C LEU A 61 -3.29 14.12 1.80
N THR A 62 -2.27 14.55 2.53
CA THR A 62 -1.13 15.28 1.98
C THR A 62 0.11 14.40 2.07
N ILE A 63 0.69 14.10 0.91
CA ILE A 63 2.00 13.47 0.79
C ILE A 63 3.02 14.60 0.70
N ARG A 64 3.89 14.69 1.69
CA ARG A 64 4.94 15.72 1.76
C ARG A 64 6.17 15.31 0.99
N ASP A 65 6.56 14.06 1.17
CA ASP A 65 7.73 13.50 0.55
C ASP A 65 7.53 12.00 0.31
N HIS A 66 8.24 11.47 -0.67
CA HIS A 66 8.29 10.04 -0.93
C HIS A 66 9.63 9.67 -1.56
N ALA A 67 10.03 8.42 -1.36
CA ALA A 67 11.16 7.84 -2.06
C ALA A 67 10.81 6.40 -2.43
N LEU A 68 11.25 5.96 -3.61
CA LEU A 68 11.17 4.58 -4.04
C LEU A 68 12.57 4.09 -4.38
N GLU A 69 12.99 3.01 -3.74
CA GLU A 69 14.19 2.26 -4.10
C GLU A 69 13.76 0.97 -4.78
N LEU A 70 14.32 0.70 -5.96
CA LEU A 70 14.12 -0.56 -6.69
C LEU A 70 15.44 -1.28 -6.90
N GLU A 71 15.49 -2.55 -6.54
CA GLU A 71 16.64 -3.43 -6.71
C GLU A 71 16.22 -4.65 -7.54
N PRO A 72 16.82 -4.89 -8.72
CA PRO A 72 16.45 -6.05 -9.53
C PRO A 72 16.95 -7.34 -8.87
N LEU A 73 16.08 -8.35 -8.79
CA LEU A 73 16.38 -9.69 -8.27
C LEU A 73 16.59 -10.73 -9.39
N GLY A 74 16.36 -10.32 -10.65
CA GLY A 74 16.35 -11.20 -11.81
C GLY A 74 14.96 -11.76 -12.14
N GLY A 75 14.81 -12.28 -13.36
CA GLY A 75 13.53 -12.86 -13.82
C GLY A 75 12.38 -11.85 -13.92
N GLY A 76 12.66 -10.55 -14.04
CA GLY A 76 11.65 -9.48 -14.05
C GLY A 76 11.11 -9.12 -12.66
N VAL A 77 11.64 -9.73 -11.59
CA VAL A 77 11.27 -9.41 -10.21
C VAL A 77 12.19 -8.34 -9.65
N HIS A 78 11.61 -7.42 -8.90
CA HIS A 78 12.28 -6.30 -8.26
C HIS A 78 11.91 -6.27 -6.78
N ARG A 79 12.90 -6.18 -5.91
CA ARG A 79 12.70 -5.76 -4.53
C ARG A 79 12.46 -4.26 -4.53
N PHE A 80 11.51 -3.81 -3.72
CA PHE A 80 11.30 -2.38 -3.53
C PHE A 80 11.28 -2.02 -2.04
N ARG A 81 11.71 -0.80 -1.76
CA ARG A 81 11.48 -0.09 -0.51
C ARG A 81 10.89 1.27 -0.85
N ALA A 82 9.67 1.51 -0.38
CA ALA A 82 8.97 2.77 -0.54
C ALA A 82 8.85 3.44 0.82
N THR A 83 9.27 4.71 0.91
CA THR A 83 9.03 5.55 2.08
C THR A 83 8.09 6.69 1.72
N VAL A 84 7.15 7.02 2.60
CA VAL A 84 6.23 8.14 2.40
C VAL A 84 6.02 8.91 3.70
N ASP A 85 6.17 10.24 3.62
CA ASP A 85 5.81 11.16 4.69
C ASP A 85 4.43 11.72 4.39
N LEU A 86 3.45 11.37 5.24
CA LEU A 86 2.07 11.78 5.05
C LEU A 86 1.45 12.40 6.30
N LEU A 87 0.43 13.22 6.07
CA LEU A 87 -0.48 13.75 7.07
C LEU A 87 -1.86 13.92 6.43
N GLY A 88 -2.89 14.11 7.23
CA GLY A 88 -4.22 14.26 6.67
C GLY A 88 -5.28 14.55 7.69
N LYS A 89 -6.51 14.55 7.20
CA LYS A 89 -7.72 14.65 8.01
C LYS A 89 -8.90 14.04 7.28
N ALA A 90 -9.86 13.56 8.03
CA ALA A 90 -11.11 13.04 7.51
C ALA A 90 -12.25 13.47 8.43
N ASP A 91 -13.40 13.83 7.86
CA ASP A 91 -14.63 13.95 8.62
C ASP A 91 -15.23 12.55 8.71
N LEU A 92 -15.49 12.06 9.91
CA LEU A 92 -16.13 10.78 10.17
C LEU A 92 -17.57 10.98 10.62
N VAL A 93 -18.46 10.16 10.08
CA VAL A 93 -19.85 10.06 10.51
C VAL A 93 -20.10 8.62 10.94
N ALA A 94 -20.46 8.45 12.21
CA ALA A 94 -20.91 7.18 12.77
C ALA A 94 -22.43 7.19 12.91
N VAL A 95 -23.10 6.25 12.26
CA VAL A 95 -24.53 5.99 12.44
C VAL A 95 -24.69 4.67 13.17
N PHE A 96 -25.46 4.64 14.24
CA PHE A 96 -25.71 3.42 15.00
C PHE A 96 -27.19 3.09 15.08
N ALA A 97 -27.49 1.82 14.83
CA ALA A 97 -28.82 1.25 14.94
C ALA A 97 -28.92 0.47 16.27
N ALA A 98 -29.38 1.15 17.32
CA ALA A 98 -29.71 0.57 18.62
C ALA A 98 -31.20 0.82 18.95
N ALA A 99 -31.61 0.60 20.20
CA ALA A 99 -32.96 0.95 20.67
C ALA A 99 -33.30 2.44 20.46
N VAL A 100 -32.28 3.30 20.45
CA VAL A 100 -32.37 4.71 20.02
C VAL A 100 -31.35 4.93 18.91
N PRO A 101 -31.77 5.19 17.66
CA PRO A 101 -30.85 5.50 16.59
C PRO A 101 -30.16 6.84 16.85
N GLY A 102 -28.90 6.95 16.45
CA GLY A 102 -28.15 8.19 16.60
C GLY A 102 -27.05 8.33 15.57
N ARG A 103 -26.51 9.55 15.53
CA ARG A 103 -25.46 9.98 14.61
C ARG A 103 -24.44 10.80 15.40
N ILE A 104 -23.17 10.43 15.27
CA ILE A 104 -22.06 11.22 15.81
C ILE A 104 -21.17 11.60 14.65
N GLU A 105 -20.74 12.85 14.62
CA GLU A 105 -19.80 13.38 13.65
C GLU A 105 -18.52 13.79 14.38
N ASP A 106 -17.38 13.50 13.77
CA ASP A 106 -16.08 13.88 14.29
C ASP A 106 -15.12 14.20 13.16
N GLN A 107 -14.02 14.86 13.50
CA GLN A 107 -12.92 15.04 12.60
C GLN A 107 -11.73 14.21 13.09
N VAL A 108 -11.32 13.28 12.26
CA VAL A 108 -10.10 12.51 12.45
C VAL A 108 -8.93 13.26 11.87
N LEU A 109 -7.86 13.33 12.64
CA LEU A 109 -6.59 13.87 12.20
C LEU A 109 -5.61 12.73 12.00
N LEU A 110 -4.91 12.74 10.87
CA LEU A 110 -3.77 11.88 10.62
C LEU A 110 -2.52 12.74 10.89
N PRO A 111 -1.85 12.57 12.03
CA PRO A 111 -0.63 13.33 12.33
C PRO A 111 0.45 13.03 11.29
N ILE A 112 1.48 13.87 11.27
CA ILE A 112 2.65 13.61 10.41
C ILE A 112 3.27 12.28 10.85
N GLN A 113 3.41 11.36 9.91
CA GLN A 113 4.02 10.07 10.12
C GLN A 113 4.81 9.63 8.90
N HIS A 114 5.87 8.88 9.17
CA HIS A 114 6.74 8.26 8.19
C HIS A 114 6.31 6.80 8.05
N LEU A 115 5.93 6.39 6.85
CA LEU A 115 5.61 5.00 6.54
C LEU A 115 6.69 4.41 5.65
N GLU A 116 7.03 3.16 5.92
CA GLU A 116 7.95 2.37 5.13
C GLU A 116 7.25 1.08 4.70
N ILE A 117 7.30 0.79 3.40
CA ILE A 117 6.72 -0.39 2.79
C ILE A 117 7.81 -1.08 2.01
N GLU A 118 8.04 -2.35 2.31
CA GLU A 118 8.97 -3.19 1.58
C GLU A 118 8.24 -4.36 0.94
N GLY A 119 8.73 -4.78 -0.23
CA GLY A 119 8.16 -5.91 -0.91
C GLY A 119 8.91 -6.31 -2.17
N GLU A 120 8.26 -7.15 -2.96
CA GLU A 120 8.70 -7.61 -4.26
C GLU A 120 7.56 -7.48 -5.26
N LEU A 121 7.90 -7.02 -6.45
CA LEU A 121 6.97 -6.80 -7.55
C LEU A 121 7.62 -7.18 -8.88
N GLU A 122 6.81 -7.47 -9.88
CA GLU A 122 7.23 -7.56 -11.27
C GLU A 122 6.73 -6.35 -12.02
N ILE A 123 7.59 -5.75 -12.85
CA ILE A 123 7.22 -4.61 -13.69
C ILE A 123 7.41 -5.02 -15.14
N GLU A 124 6.33 -5.01 -15.90
CA GLU A 124 6.35 -5.28 -17.33
C GLU A 124 5.96 -4.02 -18.10
N ARG A 125 6.76 -3.66 -19.11
CA ARG A 125 6.39 -2.59 -20.05
C ARG A 125 5.34 -3.12 -21.02
N VAL A 126 4.20 -2.44 -21.09
CA VAL A 126 3.12 -2.73 -22.05
C VAL A 126 2.92 -1.54 -23.01
N ALA A 127 2.09 -1.73 -24.04
CA ALA A 127 1.90 -0.74 -25.11
C ALA A 127 1.51 0.65 -24.59
N GLU A 128 0.65 0.71 -23.56
CA GLU A 128 0.08 1.96 -23.05
C GLU A 128 0.59 2.36 -21.65
N GLY A 129 1.59 1.66 -21.10
CA GLY A 129 2.04 1.91 -19.73
C GLY A 129 2.86 0.78 -19.15
N TYR A 130 2.59 0.46 -17.89
CA TYR A 130 3.30 -0.59 -17.15
C TYR A 130 2.31 -1.44 -16.37
N ASP A 131 2.45 -2.75 -16.48
CA ASP A 131 1.74 -3.67 -15.61
C ASP A 131 2.66 -4.00 -14.43
N VAL A 132 2.13 -3.86 -13.22
CA VAL A 132 2.84 -4.15 -11.97
C VAL A 132 2.12 -5.28 -11.26
N THR A 133 2.83 -6.39 -11.08
CA THR A 133 2.29 -7.57 -10.40
C THR A 133 2.95 -7.72 -9.04
N THR A 134 2.13 -7.71 -7.99
CA THR A 134 2.62 -7.86 -6.62
C THR A 134 3.11 -9.30 -6.40
N ARG A 135 4.33 -9.49 -5.90
CA ARG A 135 4.86 -10.83 -5.55
C ARG A 135 4.87 -11.04 -4.04
N ARG A 136 5.40 -10.08 -3.30
CA ARG A 136 5.45 -10.09 -1.84
C ARG A 136 5.17 -8.70 -1.32
N LEU A 137 4.18 -8.58 -0.45
CA LEU A 137 3.77 -7.31 0.13
C LEU A 137 3.12 -7.59 1.49
N PRO A 138 3.24 -6.71 2.49
CA PRO A 138 2.39 -6.81 3.67
C PRO A 138 0.91 -6.68 3.28
N ASP A 139 0.03 -7.36 4.00
CA ASP A 139 -1.41 -7.36 3.69
C ASP A 139 -2.06 -5.98 3.86
N HIS A 140 -1.50 -5.16 4.75
CA HIS A 140 -1.97 -3.81 5.05
C HIS A 140 -0.85 -2.94 5.61
N VAL A 141 -1.07 -1.63 5.59
CA VAL A 141 -0.31 -0.67 6.40
C VAL A 141 -1.20 -0.08 7.48
N GLU A 142 -0.61 0.16 8.64
CA GLU A 142 -1.28 0.82 9.75
C GLU A 142 -0.93 2.32 9.76
N ILE A 143 -1.97 3.15 9.79
CA ILE A 143 -1.89 4.60 9.78
C ILE A 143 -2.42 5.07 11.13
N ALA A 144 -1.60 5.76 11.92
CA ALA A 144 -2.06 6.31 13.18
C ALA A 144 -3.09 7.41 12.94
N MET A 145 -4.14 7.42 13.76
CA MET A 145 -5.23 8.37 13.71
C MET A 145 -5.45 8.99 15.09
N GLN A 146 -5.99 10.21 15.09
CA GLN A 146 -6.45 10.88 16.29
C GLN A 146 -7.92 11.25 16.10
N SER A 147 -8.78 10.63 16.90
CA SER A 147 -10.22 10.83 16.88
C SER A 147 -10.74 11.17 18.28
N ARG A 148 -11.66 12.14 18.37
CA ARG A 148 -12.40 12.40 19.61
C ARG A 148 -13.59 11.44 19.76
N LEU A 149 -14.17 10.99 18.64
CA LEU A 149 -15.24 10.00 18.58
C LEU A 149 -14.84 8.71 19.27
N ALA A 150 -13.59 8.28 19.14
CA ALA A 150 -13.06 7.10 19.83
C ALA A 150 -13.39 7.13 21.33
N ASN A 151 -13.04 8.23 22.02
CA ASN A 151 -13.29 8.38 23.45
C ASN A 151 -14.79 8.40 23.81
N GLN A 152 -15.62 8.98 22.94
CA GLN A 152 -17.07 9.03 23.14
C GLN A 152 -17.72 7.66 22.95
N LEU A 153 -17.32 6.91 21.92
CA LEU A 153 -17.81 5.56 21.66
C LEU A 153 -17.36 4.57 22.72
N LEU A 154 -16.12 4.70 23.22
CA LEU A 154 -15.65 3.89 24.35
C LEU A 154 -16.49 4.12 25.60
N SER A 155 -16.82 5.38 25.90
CA SER A 155 -17.70 5.71 27.03
C SER A 155 -19.11 5.10 26.88
N LEU A 156 -19.65 5.05 25.66
CA LEU A 156 -20.93 4.40 25.36
C LEU A 156 -20.84 2.87 25.45
N CYS A 157 -19.74 2.30 25.00
CA CYS A 157 -19.48 0.86 25.03
C CYS A 157 -19.32 0.38 26.48
N ASP A 158 -18.59 1.12 27.31
CA ASP A 158 -18.47 0.84 28.75
C ASP A 158 -19.85 0.79 29.42
N LEU A 159 -20.72 1.75 29.13
CA LEU A 159 -22.09 1.76 29.64
C LEU A 159 -22.91 0.55 29.14
N ALA A 160 -22.79 0.19 27.86
CA ALA A 160 -23.50 -0.93 27.26
C ALA A 160 -23.01 -2.30 27.74
N SER A 161 -21.70 -2.44 28.01
CA SER A 161 -21.08 -3.66 28.52
C SER A 161 -21.64 -4.06 29.89
N LEU A 162 -22.02 -3.09 30.74
CA LEU A 162 -22.69 -3.33 32.03
C LEU A 162 -24.02 -4.08 31.87
N PHE A 163 -24.70 -3.92 30.73
CA PHE A 163 -26.00 -4.54 30.46
C PHE A 163 -25.90 -5.80 29.60
N THR A 164 -24.85 -5.95 28.79
CA THR A 164 -24.76 -6.98 27.76
C THR A 164 -23.61 -7.98 27.96
N GLY A 165 -22.67 -7.69 28.87
CA GLY A 165 -21.50 -8.55 29.12
C GLY A 165 -20.50 -8.62 27.97
N GLY A 166 -20.56 -7.71 26.99
CA GLY A 166 -19.66 -7.68 25.84
C GLY A 166 -18.30 -7.02 26.14
N GLU A 167 -17.23 -7.50 25.48
CA GLU A 167 -15.88 -6.94 25.56
C GLU A 167 -15.67 -5.82 24.51
N CYS A 168 -15.39 -4.61 24.96
CA CYS A 168 -15.18 -3.43 24.11
C CYS A 168 -13.73 -3.24 23.62
N GLY A 169 -12.80 -4.12 24.03
CA GLY A 169 -11.36 -3.92 23.82
C GLY A 169 -10.92 -3.85 22.35
N GLY A 170 -11.65 -4.49 21.43
CA GLY A 170 -11.35 -4.43 19.99
C GLY A 170 -11.70 -3.08 19.35
N LEU A 171 -12.56 -2.27 19.97
CA LEU A 171 -13.04 -1.01 19.42
C LEU A 171 -11.96 0.07 19.46
N THR A 172 -11.19 0.14 20.55
CA THR A 172 -10.11 1.13 20.73
C THR A 172 -9.08 1.03 19.62
N ALA A 173 -8.58 -0.18 19.36
CA ALA A 173 -7.57 -0.42 18.33
C ALA A 173 -8.04 0.00 16.92
N ALA A 174 -9.34 -0.16 16.63
CA ALA A 174 -9.93 0.22 15.35
C ALA A 174 -10.02 1.75 15.14
N PHE A 175 -9.97 2.54 16.22
CA PHE A 175 -10.05 4.00 16.15
C PHE A 175 -8.70 4.71 16.32
N ASP A 176 -7.69 4.02 16.86
CA ASP A 176 -6.33 4.55 16.97
C ASP A 176 -5.52 4.33 15.67
N HIS A 177 -5.84 3.27 14.93
CA HIS A 177 -5.14 2.91 13.69
C HIS A 177 -6.10 2.58 12.55
N ALA A 178 -5.91 3.23 11.40
CA ALA A 178 -6.54 2.81 10.15
C ALA A 178 -5.69 1.72 9.49
N ARG A 179 -6.34 0.65 9.04
CA ARG A 179 -5.71 -0.39 8.22
C ARG A 179 -6.04 -0.12 6.76
N LEU A 180 -5.05 0.31 6.00
CA LEU A 180 -5.17 0.45 4.56
C LEU A 180 -4.77 -0.87 3.91
N PRO A 181 -5.71 -1.61 3.29
CA PRO A 181 -5.37 -2.84 2.59
C PRO A 181 -4.42 -2.52 1.43
N LEU A 182 -3.43 -3.39 1.25
CA LEU A 182 -2.54 -3.34 0.10
C LEU A 182 -2.91 -4.43 -0.91
N PRO A 183 -2.49 -4.30 -2.18
CA PRO A 183 -2.76 -5.31 -3.21
C PRO A 183 -2.28 -6.70 -2.79
N GLN A 184 -3.08 -7.72 -3.10
CA GLN A 184 -2.73 -9.09 -2.73
C GLN A 184 -1.57 -9.63 -3.58
N PRO A 185 -0.79 -10.60 -3.07
CA PRO A 185 0.17 -11.32 -3.89
C PRO A 185 -0.50 -11.95 -5.12
N GLY A 186 0.07 -11.69 -6.29
CA GLY A 186 -0.45 -12.11 -7.60
C GLY A 186 -1.43 -11.12 -8.24
N GLU A 187 -1.85 -10.07 -7.53
CA GLU A 187 -2.67 -9.02 -8.11
C GLU A 187 -1.83 -8.15 -9.05
N THR A 188 -2.37 -7.89 -10.24
CA THR A 188 -1.77 -7.02 -11.25
C THR A 188 -2.57 -5.73 -11.37
N TYR A 189 -1.89 -4.60 -11.28
CA TYR A 189 -2.46 -3.29 -11.54
C TYR A 189 -1.70 -2.58 -12.66
N ARG A 190 -2.40 -1.72 -13.39
CA ARG A 190 -1.85 -0.97 -14.51
C ARG A 190 -1.54 0.46 -14.10
N ILE A 191 -0.33 0.91 -14.43
CA ILE A 191 0.04 2.32 -14.43
C ILE A 191 -0.06 2.80 -15.86
N ASP A 192 -1.12 3.57 -16.15
CA ASP A 192 -1.31 4.12 -17.48
C ASP A 192 -0.21 5.13 -17.79
N GLY A 193 0.39 5.02 -18.97
CA GLY A 193 1.45 5.93 -19.42
C GLY A 193 0.98 7.38 -19.54
N ALA A 194 -0.33 7.62 -19.66
CA ALA A 194 -0.93 8.95 -19.62
C ALA A 194 -0.93 9.58 -18.22
N GLN A 195 -0.81 8.77 -17.16
CA GLN A 195 -0.68 9.24 -15.78
C GLN A 195 0.76 9.67 -15.45
N LEU A 196 1.73 9.29 -16.29
CA LEU A 196 3.16 9.52 -16.07
C LEU A 196 3.67 10.67 -16.94
N THR A 197 4.59 11.46 -16.41
CA THR A 197 5.31 12.44 -17.24
C THR A 197 6.26 11.72 -18.21
N PRO A 198 6.69 12.36 -19.32
CA PRO A 198 7.72 11.81 -20.18
C PRO A 198 9.00 11.44 -19.42
N GLU A 199 9.42 12.28 -18.48
CA GLU A 199 10.64 12.06 -17.69
C GLU A 199 10.51 10.85 -16.75
N GLU A 200 9.34 10.67 -16.13
CA GLU A 200 9.04 9.50 -15.31
C GLU A 200 9.05 8.22 -16.14
N ARG A 201 8.49 8.26 -17.35
CA ARG A 201 8.52 7.11 -18.27
C ARG A 201 9.94 6.76 -18.67
N ASP A 202 10.73 7.75 -19.10
CA ASP A 202 12.14 7.54 -19.46
C ASP A 202 12.98 7.02 -18.28
N LEU A 203 12.63 7.42 -17.06
CA LEU A 203 13.28 6.91 -15.85
C LEU A 203 12.97 5.42 -15.63
N ILE A 204 11.70 5.03 -15.70
CA ILE A 204 11.29 3.62 -15.54
C ILE A 204 11.87 2.78 -16.69
N ASP A 205 11.75 3.24 -17.93
CA ASP A 205 12.25 2.51 -19.11
C ASP A 205 13.76 2.27 -19.03
N ARG A 206 14.54 3.26 -18.58
CA ARG A 206 15.99 3.08 -18.34
C ARG A 206 16.27 2.07 -17.24
N TYR A 207 15.52 2.14 -16.14
CA TYR A 207 15.64 1.15 -15.06
C TYR A 207 15.37 -0.26 -15.58
N LEU A 208 14.25 -0.47 -16.27
CA LEU A 208 13.88 -1.79 -16.81
C LEU A 208 14.89 -2.30 -17.85
N ALA A 209 15.42 -1.43 -18.70
CA ALA A 209 16.47 -1.80 -19.65
C ALA A 209 17.75 -2.30 -18.96
N THR A 210 18.09 -1.76 -17.78
CA THR A 210 19.24 -2.24 -16.98
C THR A 210 18.94 -3.51 -16.18
N ALA A 211 17.68 -3.72 -15.80
CA ALA A 211 17.23 -4.87 -15.03
C ALA A 211 16.94 -6.11 -15.92
N ALA A 212 16.75 -5.92 -17.22
CA ALA A 212 16.47 -7.00 -18.16
C ALA A 212 17.65 -7.99 -18.19
N PRO A 213 17.39 -9.31 -18.11
CA PRO A 213 18.45 -10.29 -18.29
C PRO A 213 19.07 -10.17 -19.68
N ALA A 214 20.39 -10.27 -19.76
CA ALA A 214 21.13 -10.23 -21.03
C ALA A 214 20.65 -11.38 -21.94
N GLY A 215 19.71 -11.09 -22.86
CA GLY A 215 19.14 -12.06 -23.79
C GLY A 215 17.62 -11.98 -24.03
N ALA A 216 16.91 -11.00 -23.46
CA ALA A 216 15.45 -10.87 -23.58
C ALA A 216 14.92 -10.00 -24.76
N PHE A 217 15.74 -9.72 -25.79
CA PHE A 217 15.32 -8.95 -26.97
C PHE A 217 15.60 -9.72 -28.26
#